data_AF-A0A2V8EAN9-F1
#
_entry.id   AF-A0A2V8EAN9-F1
#
_cell.length_a   1.000
_cell.length_b   1.000
_cell.length_c   1.000
_cell.angle_alpha   90.00
_cell.angle_beta   90.00
_cell.angle_gamma   90.00
#
_symmetry.space_group_name_H-M   'P 1'
#
loop_
_entity.id
_entity.type
_entity.pdbx_description
1 polymer ?
#
loop_
_entity_poly.entity_id
_entity_poly.type
_entity_poly.pdbx_seq_one_letter_code
_entity_poly.pdbx_strand_id
1 'polypeptide(L)'
;MVRRISGATWVLLFAIVAALAVATPVAAQSNGSVQGTVKDDKGQPVEGAKVTIESTGTGRHFETKSNKKGEFIQIGLSSGTYTVGAEKDKLTAQPSPVQVRVGQATKLELVLGQATSVSREKAAALRKVFNEGVTLSQAGKHDEAISKFNEAIAANAACNECYNNIGYSYAQKKEWDQAEAAYKKSLELKADDAGAYGGLATVYNAQRKFDLAAEASAKATQFGAGAAGAGGSGGNADALFNQGVILWNGGKIPEAKKAFESAVAANPNHAEAHYQLGMALVNEGNLAAAATEFETYVKLAPEGTNAATAKSLLAQLKK
;
A
#
# COMPACT_ATOMS: atom_id res chain seq x y z
N MET A 1 9.43 87.93 -23.44
CA MET A 1 10.46 88.73 -22.73
C MET A 1 10.42 88.31 -21.26
N VAL A 2 11.50 87.68 -20.78
CA VAL A 2 12.21 87.94 -19.51
C VAL A 2 11.30 88.29 -18.30
N ARG A 3 11.27 87.57 -17.18
CA ARG A 3 12.37 87.41 -16.21
C ARG A 3 11.93 86.52 -15.03
N ARG A 4 12.87 85.75 -14.48
CA ARG A 4 12.85 85.24 -13.09
C ARG A 4 12.64 86.39 -12.10
N ILE A 5 12.05 86.11 -10.93
CA ILE A 5 12.60 86.49 -9.60
C ILE A 5 11.89 85.70 -8.49
N SER A 6 12.74 85.24 -7.58
CA SER A 6 12.56 84.64 -6.27
C SER A 6 11.62 85.36 -5.31
N GLY A 7 11.01 84.63 -4.38
CA GLY A 7 10.43 85.18 -3.14
C GLY A 7 9.92 84.08 -2.23
N ALA A 8 10.52 83.97 -1.04
CA ALA A 8 10.27 82.94 -0.05
C ALA A 8 9.06 83.26 0.86
N THR A 9 8.61 82.22 1.60
CA THR A 9 7.87 82.24 2.89
C THR A 9 6.42 82.79 2.84
N TRP A 10 5.35 82.18 3.39
CA TRP A 10 5.16 81.42 4.63
C TRP A 10 3.75 80.74 4.66
N VAL A 11 3.57 79.75 5.55
CA VAL A 11 2.35 79.43 6.34
C VAL A 11 1.23 78.50 5.79
N LEU A 12 1.13 77.37 6.51
CA LEU A 12 -0.01 76.49 6.90
C LEU A 12 -1.19 76.24 5.93
N LEU A 13 -1.57 74.96 5.75
CA LEU A 13 -2.73 74.30 6.40
C LEU A 13 -3.04 72.92 5.75
N PHE A 14 -3.26 71.92 6.61
CA PHE A 14 -4.17 70.76 6.50
C PHE A 14 -4.20 69.85 5.24
N ALA A 15 -3.76 68.59 5.43
CA ALA A 15 -4.61 67.39 5.27
C ALA A 15 -3.82 66.11 5.64
N ILE A 16 -4.00 65.58 6.85
CA ILE A 16 -3.60 64.20 7.16
C ILE A 16 -4.75 63.31 6.69
N VAL A 17 -4.55 62.64 5.56
CA VAL A 17 -5.41 61.53 5.12
C VAL A 17 -5.03 60.31 5.95
N ALA A 18 -5.89 59.93 6.88
CA ALA A 18 -5.81 58.66 7.58
C ALA A 18 -6.18 57.52 6.61
N ALA A 19 -5.17 56.87 6.04
CA ALA A 19 -5.37 55.60 5.34
C ALA A 19 -5.50 54.48 6.39
N LEU A 20 -6.75 54.16 6.75
CA LEU A 20 -7.11 52.93 7.47
C LEU A 20 -6.82 51.72 6.57
N ALA A 21 -5.62 51.17 6.67
CA ALA A 21 -5.36 49.80 6.25
C ALA A 21 -6.00 48.88 7.29
N VAL A 22 -7.26 48.50 7.05
CA VAL A 22 -7.88 47.37 7.75
C VAL A 22 -7.11 46.14 7.30
N ALA A 23 -6.10 45.75 8.09
CA ALA A 23 -5.54 44.41 8.00
C ALA A 23 -6.70 43.45 8.25
N THR A 24 -7.19 42.83 7.18
CA THR A 24 -8.04 41.65 7.33
C THR A 24 -7.26 40.66 8.18
N PRO A 25 -7.82 40.14 9.28
CA PRO A 25 -7.15 39.09 10.01
C PRO A 25 -7.00 37.94 9.02
N VAL A 26 -5.75 37.68 8.61
CA VAL A 26 -5.35 36.44 7.96
C VAL A 26 -5.98 35.35 8.81
N ALA A 27 -6.90 34.59 8.18
CA ALA A 27 -7.67 33.55 8.81
C ALA A 27 -6.81 32.82 9.84
N ALA A 28 -7.28 32.79 11.09
CA ALA A 28 -6.76 31.86 12.09
C ALA A 28 -6.87 30.47 11.47
N GLN A 29 -5.78 30.00 10.87
CA GLN A 29 -5.69 28.65 10.32
C GLN A 29 -6.03 27.74 11.49
N SER A 30 -7.17 27.06 11.38
CA SER A 30 -7.68 26.15 12.40
C SER A 30 -6.84 24.87 12.37
N ASN A 31 -5.58 25.03 12.74
CA ASN A 31 -4.61 23.95 12.77
C ASN A 31 -4.93 23.04 13.96
N GLY A 32 -4.78 21.74 13.77
CA GLY A 32 -4.86 20.78 14.86
C GLY A 32 -3.62 20.81 15.73
N SER A 33 -3.68 20.11 16.85
CA SER A 33 -2.54 19.94 17.74
C SER A 33 -2.35 18.49 18.17
N VAL A 34 -1.10 18.18 18.51
CA VAL A 34 -0.72 16.96 19.22
C VAL A 34 -0.13 17.40 20.55
N GLN A 35 -0.59 16.80 21.64
CA GLN A 35 -0.06 17.05 22.98
C GLN A 35 0.00 15.75 23.76
N GLY A 36 0.93 15.62 24.67
CA GLY A 36 1.09 14.35 25.37
C GLY A 36 2.09 14.41 26.49
N THR A 37 2.36 13.25 27.07
CA THR A 37 3.39 13.09 28.11
C THR A 37 4.43 12.08 27.67
N VAL A 38 5.70 12.39 27.94
CA VAL A 38 6.83 11.48 27.83
C VAL A 38 7.17 10.95 29.22
N LYS A 39 7.15 9.63 29.39
CA LYS A 39 7.47 8.93 30.62
C LYS A 39 8.61 7.94 30.43
N ASP A 40 9.28 7.54 31.49
CA ASP A 40 10.21 6.41 31.48
C ASP A 40 9.47 5.07 31.68
N ASP A 41 10.23 3.96 31.68
CA ASP A 41 9.73 2.61 31.90
C ASP A 41 9.11 2.36 33.30
N LYS A 42 9.33 3.29 34.25
CA LYS A 42 8.74 3.30 35.59
C LYS A 42 7.54 4.24 35.69
N GLY A 43 7.12 4.86 34.59
CA GLY A 43 6.01 5.79 34.53
C GLY A 43 6.33 7.20 35.06
N GLN A 44 7.61 7.52 35.31
CA GLN A 44 8.02 8.85 35.77
C GLN A 44 8.13 9.83 34.59
N PRO A 45 7.75 11.10 34.77
CA PRO A 45 7.86 12.10 33.72
C PRO A 45 9.30 12.35 33.31
N VAL A 46 9.55 12.43 32.00
CA VAL A 46 10.88 12.69 31.45
C VAL A 46 10.96 14.12 30.92
N GLU A 47 11.74 14.97 31.59
CA GLU A 47 12.02 16.34 31.14
C GLU A 47 12.98 16.37 29.95
N GLY A 48 12.75 17.26 28.98
CA GLY A 48 13.71 17.55 27.91
C GLY A 48 13.87 16.45 26.87
N ALA A 49 12.98 15.45 26.82
CA ALA A 49 12.94 14.48 25.74
C ALA A 49 12.59 15.19 24.44
N LYS A 50 13.35 14.89 23.38
CA LYS A 50 13.09 15.38 22.03
C LYS A 50 11.91 14.60 21.45
N VAL A 51 10.82 15.30 21.14
CA VAL A 51 9.63 14.71 20.52
C VAL A 51 9.63 15.07 19.04
N THR A 52 9.53 14.07 18.17
CA THR A 52 9.46 14.22 16.72
C THR A 52 8.04 13.90 16.24
N ILE A 53 7.51 14.72 15.34
CA ILE A 53 6.17 14.55 14.76
C ILE A 53 6.32 14.67 13.24
N GLU A 54 6.10 13.56 12.54
CA GLU A 54 6.32 13.45 11.10
C GLU A 54 5.01 13.16 10.38
N SER A 55 4.69 13.93 9.34
CA SER A 55 3.51 13.71 8.50
C SER A 55 3.73 12.56 7.54
N THR A 56 2.87 11.54 7.61
CA THR A 56 2.97 10.33 6.78
C THR A 56 2.71 10.59 5.29
N GLY A 57 1.98 11.66 4.94
CA GLY A 57 1.61 11.97 3.55
C GLY A 57 2.36 13.14 2.91
N THR A 58 2.90 14.07 3.71
CA THR A 58 3.53 15.30 3.19
C THR A 58 5.02 15.42 3.50
N GLY A 59 5.58 14.51 4.31
CA GLY A 59 6.99 14.54 4.72
C GLY A 59 7.36 15.73 5.60
N ARG A 60 6.37 16.50 6.11
CA ARG A 60 6.62 17.59 7.05
C ARG A 60 7.07 17.03 8.39
N HIS A 61 8.15 17.60 8.92
CA HIS A 61 8.76 17.22 10.18
C HIS A 61 8.66 18.37 11.20
N PHE A 62 8.26 18.04 12.42
CA PHE A 62 8.19 18.97 13.54
C PHE A 62 8.92 18.39 14.74
N GLU A 63 9.53 19.27 15.54
CA GLU A 63 10.23 18.89 16.76
C GLU A 63 9.81 19.77 17.92
N THR A 64 9.60 19.15 19.08
CA THR A 64 9.35 19.85 20.34
C THR A 64 10.06 19.11 21.49
N LYS A 65 10.00 19.65 22.70
CA LYS A 65 10.59 19.03 23.89
C LYS A 65 9.58 18.91 25.02
N SER A 66 9.71 17.85 25.81
CA SER A 66 8.91 17.70 27.04
C SER A 66 9.39 18.65 28.15
N ASN A 67 8.45 19.14 28.95
CA ASN A 67 8.72 19.98 30.12
C ASN A 67 9.03 19.14 31.38
N LYS A 68 9.19 19.79 32.55
CA LYS A 68 9.44 19.13 33.86
C LYS A 68 8.40 18.07 34.27
N LYS A 69 7.18 18.18 33.77
CA LYS A 69 6.09 17.21 33.99
C LYS A 69 6.03 16.14 32.89
N GLY A 70 7.02 16.10 32.00
CA GLY A 70 7.04 15.23 30.83
C GLY A 70 6.09 15.69 29.71
N GLU A 71 5.39 16.81 29.86
CA GLU A 71 4.36 17.23 28.91
C GLU A 71 4.97 17.92 27.70
N PHE A 72 4.42 17.68 26.51
CA PHE A 72 4.76 18.38 25.29
C PHE A 72 3.50 18.81 24.54
N ILE A 73 3.64 19.83 23.68
CA ILE A 73 2.59 20.28 22.79
C ILE A 73 3.20 20.76 21.46
N GLN A 74 2.57 20.36 20.37
CA GLN A 74 2.80 20.87 19.02
C GLN A 74 1.47 21.36 18.44
N ILE A 75 1.41 22.66 18.18
CA ILE A 75 0.30 23.33 17.48
C ILE A 75 0.69 23.59 16.02
N GLY A 76 -0.29 23.93 15.18
CA GLY A 76 0.02 24.30 13.79
C GLY A 76 0.05 23.11 12.82
N LEU A 77 -0.47 21.96 13.23
CA LEU A 77 -0.49 20.77 12.39
C LEU A 77 -1.71 20.79 11.46
N SER A 78 -1.48 20.57 10.17
CA SER A 78 -2.57 20.33 9.21
C SER A 78 -3.33 19.06 9.58
N SER A 79 -4.60 18.95 9.19
CA SER A 79 -5.32 17.68 9.34
C SER A 79 -4.64 16.57 8.55
N GLY A 80 -4.45 15.40 9.17
CA GLY A 80 -3.76 14.28 8.53
C GLY A 80 -3.24 13.27 9.54
N THR A 81 -2.60 12.23 9.03
CA THR A 81 -1.93 11.20 9.85
C THR A 81 -0.48 11.59 10.09
N TYR A 82 -0.07 11.49 11.35
CA TYR A 82 1.28 11.77 11.80
C TYR A 82 1.83 10.57 12.55
N THR A 83 3.15 10.43 12.55
CA THR A 83 3.87 9.52 13.43
C THR A 83 4.60 10.34 14.49
N VAL A 84 4.40 9.99 15.76
CA VAL A 84 4.97 10.72 16.89
C VAL A 84 5.95 9.83 17.63
N GLY A 85 7.20 10.27 17.72
CA GLY A 85 8.27 9.61 18.48
C GLY A 85 8.81 10.50 19.57
N ALA A 86 9.54 9.91 20.51
CA ALA A 86 10.33 10.66 21.48
C ALA A 86 11.67 9.97 21.72
N GLU A 87 12.71 10.74 21.97
CA GLU A 87 14.02 10.25 22.34
C GLU A 87 14.65 11.12 23.43
N LYS A 88 15.41 10.49 24.33
CA LYS A 88 16.29 11.17 25.27
C LYS A 88 17.49 10.28 25.57
N ASP A 89 18.68 10.84 25.41
CA ASP A 89 19.94 10.10 25.56
C ASP A 89 19.97 8.85 24.66
N LYS A 90 19.95 7.64 25.24
CA LYS A 90 19.91 6.35 24.51
C LYS A 90 18.52 5.70 24.50
N LEU A 91 17.52 6.34 25.09
CA LEU A 91 16.17 5.84 25.21
C LEU A 91 15.30 6.41 24.08
N THR A 92 14.42 5.58 23.53
CA THR A 92 13.50 5.96 22.46
C THR A 92 12.12 5.38 22.76
N ALA A 93 11.08 6.14 22.48
CA ALA A 93 9.71 5.65 22.49
C ALA A 93 9.39 4.96 21.15
N GLN A 94 8.54 3.93 21.19
CA GLN A 94 7.98 3.35 19.97
C GLN A 94 7.19 4.43 19.20
N PRO A 95 7.44 4.63 17.90
CA PRO A 95 6.70 5.61 17.11
C PRO A 95 5.20 5.28 17.12
N SER A 96 4.38 6.27 17.47
CA SER A 96 2.92 6.12 17.61
C SER A 96 2.20 6.88 16.50
N PRO A 97 1.38 6.21 15.67
CA PRO A 97 0.56 6.90 14.68
C PRO A 97 -0.59 7.66 15.36
N VAL A 98 -0.86 8.89 14.92
CA VAL A 98 -1.93 9.73 15.42
C VAL A 98 -2.67 10.43 14.28
N GLN A 99 -3.97 10.63 14.44
CA GLN A 99 -4.81 11.36 13.49
C GLN A 99 -5.06 12.78 14.00
N VAL A 100 -4.52 13.78 13.32
CA VAL A 100 -4.75 15.20 13.64
C VAL A 100 -5.99 15.70 12.89
N ARG A 101 -6.88 16.38 13.62
CA ARG A 101 -8.07 17.02 13.07
C ARG A 101 -8.08 18.52 13.40
N VAL A 102 -8.62 19.29 12.47
CA VAL A 102 -8.82 20.74 12.62
C VAL A 102 -9.59 21.04 13.91
N GLY A 103 -9.04 21.92 14.75
CA GLY A 103 -9.67 22.34 16.00
C GLY A 103 -9.68 21.30 17.13
N GLN A 104 -9.00 20.16 16.98
CA GLN A 104 -8.89 19.13 18.02
C GLN A 104 -7.45 18.94 18.51
N ALA A 105 -7.32 18.71 19.81
CA ALA A 105 -6.08 18.31 20.45
C ALA A 105 -6.01 16.79 20.55
N THR A 106 -5.07 16.19 19.82
CA THR A 106 -4.81 14.75 19.86
C THR A 106 -3.89 14.45 21.04
N LYS A 107 -4.32 13.56 21.94
CA LYS A 107 -3.58 13.22 23.16
C LYS A 107 -2.91 11.85 23.04
N LEU A 108 -1.66 11.74 23.50
CA LEU A 108 -0.95 10.46 23.61
C LEU A 108 0.02 10.42 24.79
N GLU A 109 0.43 9.22 25.15
CA GLU A 109 1.52 8.96 26.10
C GLU A 109 2.63 8.22 25.37
N LEU A 110 3.87 8.68 25.55
CA LEU A 110 5.07 8.07 24.99
C LEU A 110 5.92 7.54 26.14
N VAL A 111 6.26 6.25 26.09
CA VAL A 111 7.12 5.61 27.09
C VAL A 111 8.51 5.43 26.47
N LEU A 112 9.49 6.15 27.01
CA LEU A 112 10.90 5.96 26.69
C LEU A 112 11.39 4.66 27.31
N GLY A 113 11.61 3.67 26.46
CA GLY A 113 12.30 2.45 26.82
C GLY A 113 13.68 2.41 26.19
N GLN A 114 14.50 1.45 26.60
CA GLN A 114 15.61 1.03 25.75
C GLN A 114 15.02 0.30 24.54
N ALA A 115 14.91 0.96 23.37
CA ALA A 115 15.09 0.21 22.14
C ALA A 115 16.58 -0.12 22.07
N THR A 116 16.97 -1.24 22.67
CA THR A 116 18.36 -1.68 22.72
C THR A 116 18.93 -1.64 21.30
N SER A 117 20.17 -1.21 21.11
CA SER A 117 20.86 -1.33 19.81
C SER A 117 20.70 -2.74 19.26
N VAL A 118 20.75 -3.73 20.15
CA VAL A 118 20.47 -5.14 19.89
C VAL A 118 19.07 -5.39 19.30
N SER A 119 18.01 -4.72 19.75
CA SER A 119 16.66 -4.86 19.15
C SER A 119 16.57 -4.27 17.74
N ARG A 120 17.24 -3.13 17.49
CA ARG A 120 17.32 -2.52 16.15
C ARG A 120 18.23 -3.32 15.22
N GLU A 121 19.35 -3.82 15.71
CA GLU A 121 20.26 -4.71 14.99
C GLU A 121 19.59 -6.04 14.68
N LYS A 122 18.82 -6.62 15.61
CA LYS A 122 18.02 -7.83 15.34
C LYS A 122 16.94 -7.57 14.30
N ALA A 123 16.24 -6.44 14.36
CA ALA A 123 15.25 -6.07 13.34
C ALA A 123 15.90 -5.80 11.96
N ALA A 124 17.06 -5.14 11.93
CA ALA A 124 17.81 -4.87 10.71
C ALA A 124 18.41 -6.16 10.11
N ALA A 125 18.95 -7.05 10.95
CA ALA A 125 19.45 -8.36 10.54
C ALA A 125 18.31 -9.23 10.00
N LEU A 126 17.15 -9.24 10.66
CA LEU A 126 15.95 -9.93 10.19
C LEU A 126 15.52 -9.41 8.80
N ARG A 127 15.47 -8.09 8.62
CA ARG A 127 15.13 -7.48 7.33
C ARG A 127 16.15 -7.82 6.24
N LYS A 128 17.45 -7.87 6.59
CA LYS A 128 18.51 -8.27 5.67
C LYS A 128 18.32 -9.73 5.21
N VAL A 129 18.17 -10.66 6.15
CA VAL A 129 17.97 -12.09 5.87
C VAL A 129 16.70 -12.32 5.04
N PHE A 130 15.61 -11.64 5.37
CA PHE A 130 14.37 -11.68 4.59
C PHE A 130 14.59 -11.22 3.15
N ASN A 131 15.25 -10.07 2.95
CA ASN A 131 15.53 -9.54 1.62
C ASN A 131 16.44 -10.46 0.80
N GLU A 132 17.44 -11.09 1.42
CA GLU A 132 18.26 -12.13 0.77
C GLU A 132 17.38 -13.28 0.28
N GLY A 133 16.45 -13.75 1.12
CA GLY A 133 15.47 -14.77 0.73
C GLY A 133 14.61 -14.37 -0.46
N VAL A 134 14.11 -13.12 -0.48
CA VAL A 134 13.34 -12.58 -1.62
C VAL A 134 14.18 -12.54 -2.89
N THR A 135 15.43 -12.05 -2.83
CA THR A 135 16.35 -12.03 -3.98
C THR A 135 16.63 -13.43 -4.51
N LEU A 136 16.84 -14.42 -3.63
CA LEU A 136 17.05 -15.82 -4.02
C LEU A 136 15.79 -16.41 -4.68
N SER A 137 14.61 -16.13 -4.13
CA SER A 137 13.32 -16.56 -4.69
C SER A 137 13.10 -16.00 -6.10
N GLN A 138 13.39 -14.71 -6.30
CA GLN A 138 13.32 -14.06 -7.61
C GLN A 138 14.34 -14.62 -8.61
N ALA A 139 15.50 -15.08 -8.12
CA ALA A 139 16.51 -15.78 -8.92
C ALA A 139 16.17 -17.26 -9.19
N GLY A 140 15.00 -17.76 -8.76
CA GLY A 140 14.57 -19.16 -8.91
C GLY A 140 15.27 -20.14 -7.96
N LYS A 141 16.09 -19.64 -7.02
CA LYS A 141 16.83 -20.44 -6.05
C LYS A 141 15.97 -20.74 -4.82
N HIS A 142 14.89 -21.49 -5.04
CA HIS A 142 13.82 -21.67 -4.07
C HIS A 142 14.26 -22.37 -2.77
N ASP A 143 15.17 -23.35 -2.83
CA ASP A 143 15.67 -24.01 -1.61
C ASP A 143 16.53 -23.07 -0.75
N GLU A 144 17.40 -22.28 -1.39
CA GLU A 144 18.21 -21.26 -0.71
C GLU A 144 17.31 -20.17 -0.09
N ALA A 145 16.27 -19.76 -0.83
CA ALA A 145 15.28 -18.80 -0.35
C ALA A 145 14.52 -19.31 0.88
N ILE A 146 14.03 -20.56 0.85
CA ILE A 146 13.36 -21.20 1.98
C ILE A 146 14.30 -21.24 3.20
N SER A 147 15.58 -21.57 3.00
CA SER A 147 16.57 -21.55 4.08
C SER A 147 16.67 -20.16 4.73
N LYS A 148 16.68 -19.08 3.94
CA LYS A 148 16.73 -17.70 4.44
C LYS A 148 15.45 -17.29 5.16
N PHE A 149 14.29 -17.66 4.65
CA PHE A 149 13.04 -17.40 5.35
C PHE A 149 12.94 -18.16 6.68
N ASN A 150 13.46 -19.39 6.76
CA ASN A 150 13.56 -20.13 8.02
C ASN A 150 14.53 -19.49 9.02
N GLU A 151 15.66 -18.94 8.56
CA GLU A 151 16.58 -18.15 9.39
C GLU A 151 15.87 -16.90 9.95
N ALA A 152 15.08 -16.21 9.13
CA ALA A 152 14.25 -15.09 9.57
C ALA A 152 13.17 -15.51 10.60
N ILE A 153 12.52 -16.65 10.40
CA ILE A 153 11.52 -17.21 11.34
C ILE A 153 12.17 -17.58 12.68
N ALA A 154 13.39 -18.12 12.68
CA ALA A 154 14.11 -18.44 13.92
C ALA A 154 14.40 -17.20 14.76
N ALA A 155 14.59 -16.03 14.12
CA ALA A 155 14.78 -14.75 14.79
C ALA A 155 13.45 -14.06 15.16
N ASN A 156 12.38 -14.29 14.39
CA ASN A 156 11.02 -13.80 14.67
C ASN A 156 9.96 -14.78 14.18
N ALA A 157 9.39 -15.54 15.11
CA ALA A 157 8.37 -16.55 14.82
C ALA A 157 7.06 -15.98 14.23
N ALA A 158 6.81 -14.67 14.37
CA ALA A 158 5.60 -14.00 13.88
C ALA A 158 5.76 -13.41 12.46
N CYS A 159 6.69 -13.93 11.65
CA CYS A 159 6.93 -13.47 10.28
C CYS A 159 5.94 -14.11 9.27
N ASN A 160 4.73 -13.54 9.14
CA ASN A 160 3.75 -13.99 8.12
C ASN A 160 4.33 -13.92 6.69
N GLU A 161 5.01 -12.82 6.35
CA GLU A 161 5.64 -12.62 5.04
C GLU A 161 6.65 -13.72 4.70
N CYS A 162 7.37 -14.25 5.70
CA CYS A 162 8.30 -15.38 5.51
C CYS A 162 7.54 -16.64 5.08
N TYR A 163 6.43 -16.96 5.74
CA TYR A 163 5.60 -18.12 5.39
C TYR A 163 4.92 -17.95 4.03
N ASN A 164 4.45 -16.76 3.68
CA ASN A 164 3.93 -16.46 2.34
C ASN A 164 4.99 -16.70 1.25
N ASN A 165 6.22 -16.22 1.46
CA ASN A 165 7.33 -16.44 0.53
C ASN A 165 7.82 -17.90 0.46
N ILE A 166 7.78 -18.63 1.57
CA ILE A 166 8.04 -20.08 1.61
C ILE A 166 6.97 -20.82 0.79
N GLY A 167 5.70 -20.46 0.99
CA GLY A 167 4.58 -21.01 0.21
C GLY A 167 4.76 -20.78 -1.29
N TYR A 168 5.17 -19.57 -1.68
CA TYR A 168 5.51 -19.26 -3.07
C TYR A 168 6.65 -20.12 -3.59
N SER A 169 7.75 -20.25 -2.84
CA SER A 169 8.89 -21.07 -3.24
C SER A 169 8.51 -22.54 -3.44
N TYR A 170 7.69 -23.11 -2.56
CA TYR A 170 7.16 -24.46 -2.73
C TYR A 170 6.21 -24.59 -3.93
N ALA A 171 5.36 -23.59 -4.18
CA ALA A 171 4.46 -23.57 -5.33
C ALA A 171 5.24 -23.54 -6.66
N GLN A 172 6.32 -22.77 -6.75
CA GLN A 172 7.20 -22.76 -7.92
C GLN A 172 7.89 -24.11 -8.15
N LYS A 173 8.19 -24.84 -7.08
CA LYS A 173 8.70 -26.22 -7.11
C LYS A 173 7.61 -27.28 -7.36
N LYS A 174 6.34 -26.88 -7.46
CA LYS A 174 5.16 -27.77 -7.55
C LYS A 174 4.97 -28.70 -6.34
N GLU A 175 5.55 -28.33 -5.21
CA GLU A 175 5.40 -29.00 -3.92
C GLU A 175 4.14 -28.47 -3.23
N TRP A 176 2.98 -28.87 -3.75
CA TRP A 176 1.68 -28.26 -3.44
C TRP A 176 1.27 -28.38 -1.97
N ASP A 177 1.54 -29.51 -1.33
CA ASP A 177 1.15 -29.74 0.06
C ASP A 177 1.99 -28.87 1.02
N GLN A 178 3.30 -28.75 0.77
CA GLN A 178 4.17 -27.82 1.51
C GLN A 178 3.78 -26.37 1.27
N ALA A 179 3.42 -26.01 0.03
CA ALA A 179 2.96 -24.66 -0.30
C ALA A 179 1.67 -24.31 0.46
N GLU A 180 0.68 -25.20 0.44
CA GLU A 180 -0.59 -25.06 1.15
C GLU A 180 -0.36 -24.85 2.66
N ALA A 181 0.48 -25.70 3.27
CA ALA A 181 0.81 -25.61 4.69
C ALA A 181 1.46 -24.26 5.06
N ALA A 182 2.41 -23.79 4.24
CA ALA A 182 3.08 -22.51 4.48
C ALA A 182 2.12 -21.32 4.34
N TYR A 183 1.27 -21.29 3.31
CA TYR A 183 0.28 -20.21 3.17
C TYR A 183 -0.75 -20.21 4.30
N LYS A 184 -1.24 -21.38 4.74
CA LYS A 184 -2.11 -21.50 5.91
C LYS A 184 -1.42 -20.97 7.17
N LYS A 185 -0.12 -21.26 7.34
CA LYS A 185 0.66 -20.72 8.45
C LYS A 185 0.80 -19.20 8.40
N SER A 186 0.90 -18.60 7.21
CA SER A 186 0.83 -17.15 7.06
C SER A 186 -0.52 -16.61 7.55
N LEU A 187 -1.62 -17.25 7.16
CA LEU A 187 -2.98 -16.85 7.57
C LEU A 187 -3.26 -17.03 9.06
N GLU A 188 -2.63 -18.00 9.73
CA GLU A 188 -2.66 -18.13 11.19
C GLU A 188 -2.02 -16.92 11.90
N LEU A 189 -0.98 -16.33 11.30
CA LEU A 189 -0.27 -15.17 11.83
C LEU A 189 -0.92 -13.85 11.41
N LYS A 190 -1.50 -13.80 10.21
CA LYS A 190 -2.16 -12.64 9.62
C LYS A 190 -3.36 -13.09 8.78
N ALA A 191 -4.54 -13.03 9.39
CA ALA A 191 -5.78 -13.54 8.80
C ALA A 191 -6.23 -12.82 7.51
N ASP A 192 -5.73 -11.61 7.26
CA ASP A 192 -5.98 -10.77 6.09
C ASP A 192 -4.78 -10.70 5.13
N ASP A 193 -3.87 -11.68 5.16
CA ASP A 193 -2.78 -11.77 4.18
C ASP A 193 -3.31 -12.15 2.79
N ALA A 194 -3.58 -11.11 2.00
CA ALA A 194 -4.08 -11.22 0.64
C ALA A 194 -3.13 -12.03 -0.28
N GLY A 195 -1.81 -11.94 -0.06
CA GLY A 195 -0.82 -12.69 -0.83
C GLY A 195 -0.89 -14.18 -0.55
N ALA A 196 -1.09 -14.58 0.71
CA ALA A 196 -1.28 -15.98 1.08
C ALA A 196 -2.58 -16.56 0.51
N TYR A 197 -3.68 -15.80 0.48
CA TYR A 197 -4.91 -16.21 -0.21
C TYR A 197 -4.70 -16.38 -1.72
N GLY A 198 -3.97 -15.46 -2.38
CA GLY A 198 -3.63 -15.59 -3.81
C GLY A 198 -2.77 -16.82 -4.09
N GLY A 199 -1.83 -17.12 -3.20
CA GLY A 199 -1.03 -18.35 -3.20
C GLY A 199 -1.90 -19.61 -3.09
N LEU A 200 -2.79 -19.67 -2.10
CA LEU A 200 -3.73 -20.78 -1.93
C LEU A 200 -4.64 -20.96 -3.15
N ALA A 201 -5.15 -19.87 -3.72
CA ALA A 201 -5.96 -19.93 -4.94
C ALA A 201 -5.21 -20.62 -6.09
N THR A 202 -3.93 -20.28 -6.26
CA THR A 202 -3.05 -20.90 -7.26
C THR A 202 -2.82 -22.38 -6.98
N VAL A 203 -2.49 -22.73 -5.72
CA VAL A 203 -2.25 -24.12 -5.30
C VAL A 203 -3.50 -24.97 -5.49
N TYR A 204 -4.66 -24.51 -5.03
CA TYR A 204 -5.92 -25.22 -5.17
C TYR A 204 -6.35 -25.38 -6.63
N ASN A 205 -6.14 -24.37 -7.47
CA ASN A 205 -6.41 -24.48 -8.90
C ASN A 205 -5.52 -25.53 -9.56
N ALA A 206 -4.21 -25.57 -9.23
CA ALA A 206 -3.29 -26.60 -9.72
C ALA A 206 -3.69 -28.01 -9.27
N GLN A 207 -4.23 -28.14 -8.06
CA GLN A 207 -4.79 -29.39 -7.52
C GLN A 207 -6.22 -29.69 -8.01
N ARG A 208 -6.82 -28.86 -8.88
CA ARG A 208 -8.21 -28.96 -9.37
C ARG A 208 -9.28 -28.89 -8.26
N LYS A 209 -8.94 -28.31 -7.10
CA LYS A 209 -9.85 -28.00 -6.00
C LYS A 209 -10.55 -26.65 -6.27
N PHE A 210 -11.34 -26.58 -7.34
CA PHE A 210 -11.81 -25.31 -7.90
C PHE A 210 -12.70 -24.48 -6.97
N ASP A 211 -13.51 -25.11 -6.12
CA ASP A 211 -14.33 -24.38 -5.14
C ASP A 211 -13.47 -23.65 -4.10
N LEU A 212 -12.46 -24.35 -3.56
CA LEU A 212 -11.48 -23.77 -2.63
C LEU A 212 -10.64 -22.69 -3.31
N ALA A 213 -10.27 -22.89 -4.58
CA ALA A 213 -9.54 -21.91 -5.35
C ALA A 213 -10.35 -20.62 -5.55
N ALA A 214 -11.64 -20.73 -5.86
CA ALA A 214 -12.53 -19.59 -6.04
C ALA A 214 -12.74 -18.82 -4.73
N GLU A 215 -12.92 -19.52 -3.60
CA GLU A 215 -13.03 -18.91 -2.27
C GLU A 215 -11.74 -18.14 -1.91
N ALA A 216 -10.59 -18.79 -2.05
CA ALA A 216 -9.30 -18.17 -1.78
C ALA A 216 -9.04 -16.95 -2.68
N SER A 217 -9.38 -17.04 -3.97
CA SER A 217 -9.24 -15.91 -4.91
C SER A 217 -10.13 -14.73 -4.51
N ALA A 218 -11.38 -14.98 -4.10
CA ALA A 218 -12.28 -13.93 -3.64
C ALA A 218 -11.76 -13.25 -2.36
N LYS A 219 -11.17 -14.02 -1.44
CA LYS A 219 -10.50 -13.49 -0.24
C LYS A 219 -9.28 -12.64 -0.57
N ALA A 220 -8.47 -13.08 -1.54
CA ALA A 220 -7.32 -12.32 -2.00
C ALA A 220 -7.75 -10.92 -2.51
N THR A 221 -8.77 -10.86 -3.38
CA THR A 221 -9.33 -9.59 -3.86
C THR A 221 -9.96 -8.77 -2.74
N GLN A 222 -10.70 -9.40 -1.82
CA GLN A 222 -11.30 -8.71 -0.66
C GLN A 222 -10.25 -7.97 0.19
N PHE A 223 -9.09 -8.57 0.40
CA PHE A 223 -8.01 -7.99 1.21
C PHE A 223 -7.00 -7.17 0.41
N GLY A 224 -7.28 -6.88 -0.87
CA GLY A 224 -6.50 -5.93 -1.65
C GLY A 224 -5.26 -6.51 -2.33
N ALA A 225 -5.21 -7.83 -2.58
CA ALA A 225 -4.26 -8.36 -3.56
C ALA A 225 -4.73 -7.96 -4.97
N GLY A 226 -4.16 -6.87 -5.52
CA GLY A 226 -3.77 -6.94 -6.94
C GLY A 226 -2.76 -8.08 -7.06
N ALA A 227 -2.88 -8.97 -8.04
CA ALA A 227 -2.26 -10.29 -8.03
C ALA A 227 -0.76 -10.26 -7.69
N ALA A 228 -0.44 -10.43 -6.41
CA ALA A 228 0.90 -10.38 -5.88
C ALA A 228 1.06 -11.59 -4.96
N GLY A 229 1.41 -12.73 -5.57
CA GLY A 229 2.41 -13.57 -4.91
C GLY A 229 3.68 -12.73 -4.70
N ALA A 230 4.52 -13.09 -3.75
CA ALA A 230 5.65 -12.31 -3.23
C ALA A 230 6.79 -11.92 -4.22
N GLY A 231 6.52 -11.83 -5.52
CA GLY A 231 7.40 -11.28 -6.55
C GLY A 231 6.71 -10.77 -7.82
N GLY A 232 5.37 -10.64 -7.86
CA GLY A 232 4.64 -10.27 -9.07
C GLY A 232 3.92 -8.94 -8.95
N SER A 233 4.28 -7.98 -9.81
CA SER A 233 3.55 -6.73 -10.03
C SER A 233 2.21 -6.94 -10.75
N GLY A 234 1.38 -7.88 -10.30
CA GLY A 234 0.04 -8.02 -10.84
C GLY A 234 -0.87 -6.97 -10.22
N GLY A 235 -1.49 -6.13 -11.05
CA GLY A 235 -2.47 -5.14 -10.60
C GLY A 235 -3.78 -5.81 -10.16
N ASN A 236 -4.75 -4.98 -9.74
CA ASN A 236 -6.12 -5.45 -9.48
C ASN A 236 -6.73 -6.20 -10.68
N ALA A 237 -6.39 -5.79 -11.90
CA ALA A 237 -6.85 -6.45 -13.13
C ALA A 237 -6.32 -7.90 -13.26
N ASP A 238 -5.05 -8.15 -12.94
CA ASP A 238 -4.45 -9.49 -12.99
C ASP A 238 -5.09 -10.43 -11.95
N ALA A 239 -5.48 -9.91 -10.78
CA ALA A 239 -6.19 -10.69 -9.77
C ALA A 239 -7.58 -11.11 -10.26
N LEU A 240 -8.33 -10.17 -10.84
CA LEU A 240 -9.64 -10.44 -11.43
C LEU A 240 -9.55 -11.40 -12.63
N PHE A 241 -8.51 -11.26 -13.44
CA PHE A 241 -8.24 -12.18 -14.54
C PHE A 241 -7.98 -13.60 -14.03
N ASN A 242 -7.08 -13.76 -13.04
CA ASN A 242 -6.79 -15.04 -12.44
C ASN A 242 -8.02 -15.66 -11.78
N GLN A 243 -8.86 -14.86 -11.12
CA GLN A 243 -10.15 -15.31 -10.60
C GLN A 243 -11.05 -15.87 -11.71
N GLY A 244 -11.13 -15.17 -12.85
CA GLY A 244 -11.87 -15.64 -14.02
C GLY A 244 -11.35 -16.97 -14.56
N VAL A 245 -10.02 -17.13 -14.64
CA VAL A 245 -9.39 -18.40 -15.06
C VAL A 245 -9.73 -19.54 -14.09
N ILE A 246 -9.71 -19.29 -12.78
CA ILE A 246 -10.08 -20.30 -11.77
C ILE A 246 -11.54 -20.72 -11.94
N LEU A 247 -12.45 -19.76 -12.09
CA LEU A 247 -13.88 -20.02 -12.29
C LEU A 247 -14.13 -20.78 -13.60
N TRP A 248 -13.42 -20.42 -14.68
CA TRP A 248 -13.48 -21.09 -15.96
C TRP A 248 -13.06 -22.56 -15.85
N ASN A 249 -11.91 -22.83 -15.19
CA ASN A 249 -11.42 -24.19 -14.99
C ASN A 249 -12.39 -25.04 -14.14
N GLY A 250 -13.11 -24.40 -13.22
CA GLY A 250 -14.19 -25.01 -12.44
C GLY A 250 -15.51 -25.18 -13.19
N GLY A 251 -15.60 -24.80 -14.47
CA GLY A 251 -16.82 -24.87 -15.28
C GLY A 251 -17.87 -23.79 -14.93
N LYS A 252 -17.55 -22.82 -14.08
CA LYS A 252 -18.42 -21.71 -13.66
C LYS A 252 -18.31 -20.57 -14.68
N ILE A 253 -18.70 -20.86 -15.93
CA ILE A 253 -18.51 -19.96 -17.07
C ILE A 253 -19.21 -18.60 -16.89
N PRO A 254 -20.46 -18.51 -16.39
CA PRO A 254 -21.11 -17.22 -16.14
C PRO A 254 -20.37 -16.33 -15.14
N GLU A 255 -19.80 -16.92 -14.09
CA GLU A 255 -19.01 -16.22 -13.08
C GLU A 255 -17.63 -15.84 -13.61
N ALA A 256 -17.00 -16.71 -14.41
CA ALA A 256 -15.74 -16.43 -15.08
C ALA A 256 -15.87 -15.21 -16.01
N LYS A 257 -16.95 -15.14 -16.79
CA LYS A 257 -17.28 -13.99 -17.62
C LYS A 257 -17.29 -12.69 -16.82
N LYS A 258 -18.02 -12.64 -15.70
CA LYS A 258 -18.07 -11.43 -14.83
C LYS A 258 -16.70 -11.02 -14.30
N ALA A 259 -15.85 -12.00 -13.97
CA ALA A 259 -14.50 -11.73 -13.51
C ALA A 259 -13.61 -11.16 -14.64
N PHE A 260 -13.72 -11.69 -15.86
CA PHE A 260 -13.02 -11.13 -17.03
C PHE A 260 -13.52 -9.72 -17.40
N GLU A 261 -14.84 -9.48 -17.36
CA GLU A 261 -15.41 -8.13 -17.52
C GLU A 261 -14.83 -7.15 -16.48
N SER A 262 -14.72 -7.58 -15.23
CA SER A 262 -14.13 -6.77 -14.16
C SER A 262 -12.64 -6.52 -14.39
N ALA A 263 -11.90 -7.51 -14.91
CA ALA A 263 -10.49 -7.37 -15.26
C ALA A 263 -10.28 -6.36 -16.40
N VAL A 264 -11.09 -6.43 -17.46
CA VAL A 264 -11.10 -5.47 -18.57
C VAL A 264 -11.49 -4.06 -18.08
N ALA A 265 -12.48 -3.96 -17.19
CA ALA A 265 -12.86 -2.67 -16.61
C ALA A 265 -11.73 -2.05 -15.76
N ALA A 266 -10.98 -2.88 -15.02
CA ALA A 266 -9.84 -2.45 -14.21
C ALA A 266 -8.61 -2.09 -15.05
N ASN A 267 -8.38 -2.79 -16.16
CA ASN A 267 -7.33 -2.48 -17.13
C ASN A 267 -7.82 -2.79 -18.57
N PRO A 268 -8.29 -1.76 -19.30
CA PRO A 268 -8.74 -1.91 -20.69
C PRO A 268 -7.65 -2.31 -21.69
N ASN A 269 -6.38 -2.36 -21.26
CA ASN A 269 -5.26 -2.81 -22.09
C ASN A 269 -4.80 -4.23 -21.72
N HIS A 270 -5.52 -4.94 -20.84
CA HIS A 270 -5.19 -6.33 -20.49
C HIS A 270 -5.65 -7.27 -21.60
N ALA A 271 -4.74 -7.54 -22.55
CA ALA A 271 -5.04 -8.32 -23.75
C ALA A 271 -5.66 -9.69 -23.42
N GLU A 272 -5.06 -10.46 -22.53
CA GLU A 272 -5.51 -11.80 -22.17
C GLU A 272 -6.92 -11.80 -21.57
N ALA A 273 -7.28 -10.76 -20.80
CA ALA A 273 -8.63 -10.61 -20.27
C ALA A 273 -9.66 -10.42 -21.39
N HIS A 274 -9.35 -9.61 -22.41
CA HIS A 274 -10.20 -9.49 -23.61
C HIS A 274 -10.34 -10.83 -24.34
N TYR A 275 -9.25 -11.59 -24.52
CA TYR A 275 -9.33 -12.90 -25.17
C TYR A 275 -10.24 -13.86 -24.40
N GLN A 276 -10.08 -13.98 -23.08
CA GLN A 276 -10.89 -14.88 -22.26
C GLN A 276 -12.35 -14.43 -22.15
N LEU A 277 -12.61 -13.12 -22.13
CA LEU A 277 -13.97 -12.58 -22.20
C LEU A 277 -14.63 -12.94 -23.53
N GLY A 278 -13.91 -12.81 -24.65
CA GLY A 278 -14.38 -13.25 -25.97
C GLY A 278 -14.74 -14.74 -25.99
N MET A 279 -13.90 -15.60 -25.41
CA MET A 279 -14.18 -17.04 -25.27
C MET A 279 -15.43 -17.32 -24.43
N ALA A 280 -15.64 -16.59 -23.34
CA ALA A 280 -16.84 -16.71 -22.52
C ALA A 280 -18.10 -16.26 -23.24
N LEU A 281 -18.02 -15.19 -24.04
CA LEU A 281 -19.13 -14.70 -24.85
C LEU A 281 -19.49 -15.65 -26.00
N VAL A 282 -18.50 -16.33 -26.60
CA VAL A 282 -18.76 -17.43 -27.56
C VAL A 282 -19.55 -18.56 -26.88
N ASN A 283 -19.15 -18.96 -25.67
CA ASN A 283 -19.86 -20.01 -24.92
C ASN A 283 -21.31 -19.63 -24.60
N GLU A 284 -21.56 -18.34 -24.30
CA GLU A 284 -22.90 -17.78 -24.07
C GLU A 284 -23.72 -17.61 -25.38
N GLY A 285 -23.07 -17.66 -26.55
CA GLY A 285 -23.69 -17.41 -27.85
C GLY A 285 -23.80 -15.93 -28.22
N ASN A 286 -23.21 -15.02 -27.44
CA ASN A 286 -23.15 -13.60 -27.77
C ASN A 286 -21.99 -13.30 -28.73
N LEU A 287 -22.16 -13.77 -29.98
CA LEU A 287 -21.13 -13.75 -31.01
C LEU A 287 -20.68 -12.34 -31.41
N ALA A 288 -21.59 -11.37 -31.39
CA ALA A 288 -21.30 -9.98 -31.72
C ALA A 288 -20.35 -9.35 -30.68
N ALA A 289 -20.65 -9.50 -29.39
CA ALA A 289 -19.77 -9.01 -28.34
C ALA A 289 -18.42 -9.76 -28.33
N ALA A 290 -18.43 -11.08 -28.56
CA ALA A 290 -17.21 -11.87 -28.66
C ALA A 290 -16.27 -11.34 -29.77
N ALA A 291 -16.81 -10.95 -30.92
CA ALA A 291 -16.03 -10.38 -32.01
C ALA A 291 -15.34 -9.08 -31.59
N THR A 292 -16.02 -8.19 -30.87
CA THR A 292 -15.43 -6.94 -30.34
C THR A 292 -14.26 -7.21 -29.39
N GLU A 293 -14.39 -8.22 -28.52
CA GLU A 293 -13.32 -8.59 -27.59
C GLU A 293 -12.11 -9.18 -28.32
N PHE A 294 -12.34 -10.06 -29.31
CA PHE A 294 -11.24 -10.61 -30.12
C PHE A 294 -10.55 -9.55 -30.98
N GLU A 295 -11.28 -8.56 -31.52
CA GLU A 295 -10.69 -7.41 -32.22
C GLU A 295 -9.75 -6.62 -31.29
N THR A 296 -10.22 -6.35 -30.07
CA THR A 296 -9.43 -5.63 -29.07
C THR A 296 -8.18 -6.42 -28.68
N TYR A 297 -8.31 -7.73 -28.45
CA TYR A 297 -7.16 -8.60 -28.19
C TYR A 297 -6.13 -8.55 -29.34
N VAL A 298 -6.57 -8.72 -30.59
CA VAL A 298 -5.67 -8.72 -31.76
C VAL A 298 -4.98 -7.35 -31.94
N LYS A 299 -5.65 -6.26 -31.58
CA LYS A 299 -5.06 -4.91 -31.58
C LYS A 299 -3.99 -4.76 -30.49
N LEU A 300 -4.24 -5.26 -29.28
CA LEU A 300 -3.34 -5.14 -28.14
C LEU A 300 -2.14 -6.10 -28.24
N ALA A 301 -2.36 -7.31 -28.73
CA ALA A 301 -1.37 -8.38 -28.82
C ALA A 301 -1.41 -9.08 -30.19
N PRO A 302 -1.00 -8.39 -31.28
CA PRO A 302 -1.10 -8.93 -32.64
C PRO A 302 -0.25 -10.18 -32.90
N GLU A 303 0.77 -10.40 -32.07
CA GLU A 303 1.67 -11.55 -32.07
C GLU A 303 1.62 -12.33 -30.73
N GLY A 304 0.59 -12.08 -29.90
CA GLY A 304 0.40 -12.78 -28.63
C GLY A 304 0.11 -14.27 -28.82
N THR A 305 0.22 -15.04 -27.72
CA THR A 305 0.06 -16.51 -27.73
C THR A 305 -1.25 -16.99 -28.38
N ASN A 306 -2.35 -16.26 -28.20
CA ASN A 306 -3.65 -16.61 -28.76
C ASN A 306 -3.99 -15.86 -30.05
N ALA A 307 -3.06 -15.07 -30.62
CA ALA A 307 -3.35 -14.16 -31.74
C ALA A 307 -3.85 -14.92 -32.99
N ALA A 308 -3.25 -16.06 -33.32
CA ALA A 308 -3.69 -16.88 -34.45
C ALA A 308 -5.12 -17.41 -34.26
N THR A 309 -5.41 -17.94 -33.06
CA THR A 309 -6.73 -18.44 -32.69
C THR A 309 -7.77 -17.33 -32.70
N ALA A 310 -7.47 -16.18 -32.10
CA ALA A 310 -8.37 -15.03 -32.06
C ALA A 310 -8.68 -14.49 -33.46
N LYS A 311 -7.68 -14.38 -34.35
CA LYS A 311 -7.88 -13.99 -35.77
C LYS A 311 -8.78 -14.99 -36.51
N SER A 312 -8.57 -16.28 -36.29
CA SER A 312 -9.41 -17.33 -36.89
C SER A 312 -10.86 -17.25 -36.41
N LEU A 313 -11.07 -17.13 -35.10
CA LEU A 313 -12.41 -16.99 -34.51
C LEU A 313 -13.09 -15.72 -35.02
N LEU A 314 -12.40 -14.58 -35.03
CA LEU A 314 -12.92 -13.33 -35.54
C LEU A 314 -13.37 -13.43 -37.01
N ALA A 315 -12.60 -14.13 -37.86
CA ALA A 315 -12.96 -14.35 -39.25
C ALA A 315 -14.20 -15.25 -39.42
N GLN A 316 -14.46 -16.16 -38.48
CA GLN A 316 -15.67 -16.99 -38.47
C GLN A 316 -16.90 -16.22 -37.98
N LEU A 317 -16.73 -15.40 -36.95
CA LEU A 317 -17.82 -14.61 -36.35
C LEU A 317 -18.33 -13.47 -37.24
N LYS A 318 -17.55 -13.06 -38.24
CA LYS A 318 -17.90 -12.02 -39.22
C LYS A 318 -18.56 -12.54 -40.50
N LYS A 319 -18.71 -13.85 -40.66
CA LYS A 319 -19.41 -14.47 -41.79
C LYS A 319 -20.89 -14.63 -41.49
#